data_AF-A0A924YPZ3-F1
#
_entry.id   AF-A0A924YPZ3-F1
#
_cell.length_a   1.000
_cell.length_b   1.000
_cell.length_c   1.000
_cell.angle_alpha   90.00
_cell.angle_beta   90.00
_cell.angle_gamma   90.00
#
_symmetry.space_group_name_H-M   'P 1'
#
loop_
_entity.id
_entity.type
_entity.pdbx_description
1 polymer ?
#
loop_
_entity_poly.entity_id
_entity_poly.type
_entity_poly.pdbx_seq_one_letter_code
_entity_poly.pdbx_strand_id
1 'polypeptide(L)'
;MRWSHWLRAVGVTLAIGVAATQGGEINFIEDFALAPDRAVPLKQLVPGTEDFYYFHCLHAQQAEQFDKVEPLVTQWIQKIGHTQRVNEILARQALLTYDKNPQKTLEFLRNKLGVNFGHQKEELGVEPNLPTKLDPNWISRATWMQQALQQPNTEGFTDAAFDWLVNEKLDGDRRRHLISRLARPDYAGLTKLILDDFGHPNSGGFGQFNIHRLLTQAQLDELLKAKPELINNHHWVVASLIKLQPGPDEDWQHDSKAMTAYLDRLWAFVSKLPPAQNAIKAQTLYHRLWLDRSLGKLDKDRFLAYLQLPRPVGYLSKVMAESLARKQFPADLSVDLRPG
;
A
#
# COMPACT_ATOMS: atom_id res chain seq x y z
N MET A 1 -22.48 -33.94 40.79
CA MET A 1 -21.27 -34.33 40.03
C MET A 1 -20.26 -33.19 40.17
N ARG A 2 -19.31 -33.33 41.09
CA ARG A 2 -17.90 -33.70 40.82
C ARG A 2 -17.25 -32.63 39.93
N TRP A 3 -16.56 -31.65 40.53
CA TRP A 3 -15.13 -31.72 40.92
C TRP A 3 -14.23 -31.53 39.68
N SER A 4 -13.19 -30.70 39.65
CA SER A 4 -12.45 -30.04 40.72
C SER A 4 -11.68 -28.85 40.17
N HIS A 5 -11.66 -27.83 40.99
CA HIS A 5 -10.84 -26.65 40.97
C HIS A 5 -9.51 -26.96 41.71
N TRP A 6 -8.38 -26.47 41.17
CA TRP A 6 -7.15 -26.01 41.88
C TRP A 6 -6.11 -27.05 42.32
N LEU A 7 -4.82 -26.79 42.01
CA LEU A 7 -3.86 -26.33 43.03
C LEU A 7 -2.50 -25.94 42.43
N ARG A 8 -1.94 -24.91 43.07
CA ARG A 8 -0.65 -24.27 42.84
C ARG A 8 0.50 -25.24 43.15
N ALA A 9 1.55 -25.19 42.33
CA ALA A 9 2.91 -25.45 42.77
C ALA A 9 3.86 -24.57 41.96
N VAL A 10 4.35 -23.51 42.60
CA VAL A 10 5.53 -22.76 42.15
C VAL A 10 6.72 -23.71 42.35
N GLY A 11 7.25 -24.22 41.25
CA GLY A 11 8.55 -24.88 41.20
C GLY A 11 9.52 -23.94 40.48
N VAL A 12 10.42 -23.31 41.23
CA VAL A 12 11.61 -22.68 40.67
C VAL A 12 12.50 -23.80 40.16
N THR A 13 12.47 -24.08 38.87
CA THR A 13 13.49 -24.88 38.19
C THR A 13 14.48 -23.92 37.58
N LEU A 14 15.63 -23.81 38.23
CA LEU A 14 16.85 -23.25 37.66
C LEU A 14 17.19 -24.08 36.42
N ALA A 15 16.85 -23.57 35.23
CA ALA A 15 17.32 -24.15 33.98
C ALA A 15 18.83 -23.85 33.90
N ILE A 16 19.63 -24.80 34.37
CA ILE A 16 21.04 -24.90 33.98
C ILE A 16 21.02 -25.12 32.48
N GLY A 17 21.21 -24.03 31.73
CA GLY A 17 21.55 -24.12 30.33
C GLY A 17 22.84 -24.93 30.24
N VAL A 18 22.72 -26.18 29.80
CA VAL A 18 23.88 -26.97 29.39
C VAL A 18 24.44 -26.24 28.18
N ALA A 19 25.44 -25.40 28.42
CA ALA A 19 26.32 -24.93 27.38
C ALA A 19 26.87 -26.18 26.68
N ALA A 20 26.52 -26.36 25.41
CA ALA A 20 27.19 -27.30 24.56
C ALA A 20 28.68 -26.93 24.58
N THR A 21 29.47 -27.77 25.23
CA THR A 21 30.88 -27.56 25.49
C THR A 21 31.66 -27.54 24.17
N GLN A 22 32.33 -26.43 23.85
CA GLN A 22 33.45 -26.34 22.89
C GLN A 22 34.72 -27.09 23.36
N GLY A 23 34.56 -28.20 24.08
CA GLY A 23 35.67 -28.94 24.69
C GLY A 23 36.36 -29.93 23.75
N GLY A 24 35.73 -30.31 22.64
CA GLY A 24 36.30 -31.28 21.68
C GLY A 24 37.23 -30.65 20.64
N GLU A 25 36.91 -29.45 20.13
CA GLU A 25 37.70 -28.77 19.10
C GLU A 25 39.04 -28.25 19.64
N ILE A 26 39.10 -27.81 20.90
CA ILE A 26 40.33 -27.29 21.52
C ILE A 26 41.36 -28.41 21.69
N ASN A 27 40.95 -29.59 22.16
CA ASN A 27 41.84 -30.73 22.36
C ASN A 27 42.46 -31.22 21.04
N PHE A 28 41.67 -31.27 19.95
CA PHE A 28 42.18 -31.70 18.65
C PHE A 28 43.23 -30.71 18.08
N ILE A 29 42.98 -29.41 18.17
CA ILE A 29 43.90 -28.39 17.62
C ILE A 29 45.23 -28.41 18.36
N GLU A 30 45.19 -28.56 19.69
CA GLU A 30 46.39 -28.69 20.52
C GLU A 30 47.17 -29.97 20.20
N ASP A 31 46.48 -31.11 20.12
CA ASP A 31 47.08 -32.39 19.73
C ASP A 31 47.71 -32.31 18.33
N PHE A 32 47.04 -31.70 17.35
CA PHE A 32 47.57 -31.50 16.00
C PHE A 32 48.78 -30.55 15.97
N ALA A 33 48.77 -29.48 16.77
CA ALA A 33 49.85 -28.51 16.79
C ALA A 33 51.12 -29.06 17.46
N LEU A 34 50.95 -29.80 18.56
CA LEU A 34 52.03 -30.31 19.42
C LEU A 34 52.49 -31.73 19.05
N ALA A 35 51.75 -32.47 18.22
CA ALA A 35 52.14 -33.83 17.84
C ALA A 35 53.51 -33.89 17.13
N PRO A 36 54.41 -34.81 17.54
CA PRO A 36 55.63 -35.11 16.80
C PRO A 36 55.34 -35.64 15.39
N ASP A 37 54.25 -36.40 15.23
CA ASP A 37 53.71 -36.85 13.95
C ASP A 37 52.26 -36.39 13.81
N ARG A 38 52.06 -35.33 13.03
CA ARG A 38 50.75 -34.73 12.77
C ARG A 38 49.81 -35.64 11.97
N ALA A 39 50.29 -36.75 11.40
CA ALA A 39 49.43 -37.74 10.76
C ALA A 39 48.63 -38.59 11.77
N VAL A 40 49.05 -38.64 13.04
CA VAL A 40 48.36 -39.40 14.09
C VAL A 40 47.04 -38.73 14.51
N PRO A 41 47.00 -37.44 14.87
CA PRO A 41 45.75 -36.74 15.18
C PRO A 41 44.77 -36.74 14.02
N LEU A 42 45.23 -36.60 12.77
CA LEU A 42 44.36 -36.57 11.58
C LEU A 42 43.43 -37.78 11.45
N LYS A 43 43.80 -38.94 11.99
CA LYS A 43 42.97 -40.16 11.99
C LYS A 43 41.71 -40.04 12.85
N GLN A 44 41.68 -39.09 13.78
CA GLN A 44 40.52 -38.80 14.64
C GLN A 44 39.44 -38.01 13.90
N LEU A 45 39.78 -37.38 12.77
CA LEU A 45 38.84 -36.58 11.98
C LEU A 45 37.93 -37.46 11.13
N VAL A 46 36.63 -37.18 11.16
CA VAL A 46 35.61 -37.92 10.41
C VAL A 46 35.73 -37.61 8.91
N PRO A 47 35.94 -38.59 8.03
CA PRO A 47 36.05 -38.36 6.59
C PRO A 47 34.82 -37.64 6.01
N GLY A 48 35.07 -36.57 5.25
CA GLY A 48 34.01 -35.79 4.60
C GLY A 48 33.50 -34.59 5.39
N THR A 49 33.99 -34.35 6.62
CA THR A 49 33.71 -33.10 7.36
C THR A 49 34.64 -31.97 6.91
N GLU A 50 34.28 -30.73 7.26
CA GLU A 50 35.11 -29.56 6.95
C GLU A 50 36.48 -29.62 7.66
N ASP A 51 36.52 -30.03 8.93
CA ASP A 51 37.77 -30.22 9.69
C ASP A 51 38.67 -31.27 9.04
N PHE A 52 38.10 -32.39 8.60
CA PHE A 52 38.84 -33.41 7.87
C PHE A 52 39.56 -32.81 6.66
N TYR A 53 38.84 -32.12 5.79
CA TYR A 53 39.45 -31.53 4.60
C TYR A 53 40.47 -30.43 4.95
N TYR A 54 40.14 -29.54 5.88
CA TYR A 54 41.02 -28.43 6.27
C TYR A 54 42.35 -28.91 6.84
N PHE A 55 42.35 -29.77 7.87
CA PHE A 55 43.58 -30.20 8.53
C PHE A 55 44.41 -31.17 7.67
N HIS A 56 43.78 -31.99 6.82
CA HIS A 56 44.52 -32.82 5.85
C HIS A 56 45.20 -31.96 4.77
N CYS A 57 44.54 -30.91 4.27
CA CYS A 57 45.16 -29.96 3.35
C CYS A 57 46.27 -29.17 4.04
N LEU A 58 46.05 -28.70 5.26
CA LEU A 58 47.04 -27.93 6.03
C LEU A 58 48.29 -28.77 6.32
N HIS A 59 48.12 -30.03 6.71
CA HIS A 59 49.23 -30.94 6.93
C HIS A 59 50.00 -31.23 5.62
N ALA A 60 49.29 -31.48 4.52
CA ALA A 60 49.93 -31.68 3.22
C ALA A 60 50.72 -30.45 2.75
N GLN A 61 50.23 -29.24 3.02
CA GLN A 61 50.96 -27.99 2.78
C GLN A 61 52.20 -27.86 3.66
N GLN A 62 52.10 -28.19 4.95
CA GLN A 62 53.23 -28.15 5.89
C GLN A 62 54.32 -29.17 5.55
N ALA A 63 53.94 -30.32 5.00
CA ALA A 63 54.85 -31.36 4.53
C ALA A 63 55.34 -31.14 3.09
N GLU A 64 55.04 -29.99 2.47
CA GLU A 64 55.37 -29.63 1.08
C GLU A 64 54.81 -30.60 0.02
N GLN A 65 53.79 -31.38 0.39
CA GLN A 65 53.09 -32.32 -0.49
C GLN A 65 51.96 -31.62 -1.25
N PHE A 66 52.29 -30.56 -1.97
CA PHE A 66 51.34 -29.66 -2.63
C PHE A 66 50.41 -30.37 -3.63
N ASP A 67 50.90 -31.41 -4.31
CA ASP A 67 50.14 -32.17 -5.31
C ASP A 67 48.96 -32.95 -4.68
N LYS A 68 49.02 -33.24 -3.37
CA LYS A 68 47.94 -33.90 -2.64
C LYS A 68 46.82 -32.96 -2.22
N VAL A 69 47.05 -31.64 -2.26
CA VAL A 69 46.09 -30.63 -1.80
C VAL A 69 44.99 -30.40 -2.86
N GLU A 70 45.35 -30.31 -4.14
CA GLU A 70 44.39 -30.08 -5.23
C GLU A 70 43.22 -31.09 -5.28
N PRO A 71 43.45 -32.43 -5.20
CA PRO A 71 42.34 -33.38 -5.20
C PRO A 71 41.49 -33.30 -3.92
N LEU A 72 42.10 -33.02 -2.76
CA LEU A 72 41.37 -32.88 -1.50
C LEU A 72 40.48 -31.63 -1.50
N VAL A 73 40.98 -30.49 -1.95
CA VAL A 73 40.20 -29.24 -2.05
C VAL A 73 39.09 -29.37 -3.08
N THR A 74 39.34 -30.05 -4.20
CA THR A 74 38.29 -30.31 -5.21
C THR A 74 37.15 -31.12 -4.62
N GLN A 75 37.46 -32.20 -3.90
CA GLN A 75 36.45 -33.02 -3.22
C GLN A 75 35.73 -32.24 -2.11
N TRP A 76 36.47 -31.41 -1.37
CA TRP A 76 35.91 -30.56 -0.33
C TRP A 76 34.87 -29.58 -0.90
N ILE A 77 35.23 -28.86 -1.96
CA ILE A 77 34.32 -27.93 -2.66
C ILE A 77 33.09 -28.67 -3.20
N GLN A 78 33.27 -29.87 -3.77
CA GLN A 78 32.14 -30.66 -4.28
C GLN A 78 31.16 -31.09 -3.19
N LYS A 79 31.64 -31.43 -1.99
CA LYS A 79 30.78 -31.91 -0.89
C LYS A 79 30.18 -30.80 -0.03
N ILE A 80 30.95 -29.75 0.27
CA ILE A 80 30.59 -28.74 1.27
C ILE A 80 30.38 -27.36 0.62
N GLY A 81 30.99 -27.11 -0.54
CA GLY A 81 30.97 -25.81 -1.21
C GLY A 81 32.13 -24.91 -0.80
N HIS A 82 32.08 -23.65 -1.25
CA HIS A 82 33.10 -22.65 -0.95
C HIS A 82 32.89 -22.05 0.44
N THR A 83 33.79 -22.33 1.37
CA THR A 83 33.79 -21.76 2.73
C THR A 83 34.98 -20.81 2.96
N GLN A 84 34.98 -20.08 4.08
CA GLN A 84 36.11 -19.26 4.52
C GLN A 84 37.41 -20.09 4.61
N ARG A 85 37.33 -21.32 5.12
CA ARG A 85 38.48 -22.22 5.28
C ARG A 85 38.98 -22.77 3.94
N VAL A 86 38.10 -23.02 2.97
CA VAL A 86 38.50 -23.33 1.59
C VAL A 86 39.32 -22.18 1.00
N ASN A 87 38.85 -20.95 1.17
CA ASN A 87 39.53 -19.76 0.65
C ASN A 87 40.88 -19.50 1.32
N GLU A 88 41.03 -19.90 2.58
CA GLU A 88 42.29 -19.87 3.31
C GLU A 88 43.27 -20.89 2.72
N ILE A 89 42.87 -22.16 2.59
CA ILE A 89 43.73 -23.22 2.03
C ILE A 89 44.13 -22.92 0.59
N LEU A 90 43.20 -22.45 -0.25
CA LEU A 90 43.49 -22.04 -1.63
C LEU A 90 44.50 -20.88 -1.69
N ALA A 91 44.37 -19.89 -0.81
CA ALA A 91 45.29 -18.77 -0.77
C ALA A 91 46.68 -19.18 -0.25
N ARG A 92 46.73 -20.01 0.79
CA ARG A 92 47.97 -20.60 1.28
C ARG A 92 48.66 -21.43 0.18
N GLN A 93 47.90 -22.27 -0.52
CA GLN A 93 48.40 -23.07 -1.63
C GLN A 93 49.02 -22.19 -2.71
N ALA A 94 48.29 -21.16 -3.17
CA ALA A 94 48.77 -20.25 -4.19
C ALA A 94 50.08 -19.56 -3.78
N LEU A 95 50.20 -19.11 -2.53
CA LEU A 95 51.43 -18.49 -2.02
C LEU A 95 52.59 -19.49 -1.89
N LEU A 96 52.33 -20.69 -1.36
CA LEU A 96 53.36 -21.73 -1.17
C LEU A 96 53.89 -22.30 -2.49
N THR A 97 53.08 -22.28 -3.56
CA THR A 97 53.50 -22.73 -4.89
C THR A 97 53.93 -21.59 -5.83
N TYR A 98 54.17 -20.38 -5.29
CA TYR A 98 54.53 -19.21 -6.10
C TYR A 98 55.77 -19.47 -6.98
N ASP A 99 56.82 -20.07 -6.42
CA ASP A 99 58.06 -20.34 -7.16
C ASP A 99 57.87 -21.35 -8.30
N LYS A 100 56.86 -22.24 -8.19
CA LYS A 100 56.55 -23.24 -9.21
C LYS A 100 55.64 -22.68 -10.32
N ASN A 101 54.68 -21.82 -9.97
CA ASN A 101 53.74 -21.25 -10.93
C ASN A 101 53.32 -19.82 -10.55
N PRO A 102 54.21 -18.83 -10.80
CA PRO A 102 53.96 -17.46 -10.38
C PRO A 102 52.76 -16.83 -11.12
N GLN A 103 52.48 -17.25 -12.36
CA GLN A 103 51.34 -16.75 -13.12
C GLN A 103 50.00 -17.16 -12.49
N LYS A 104 49.83 -18.44 -12.13
CA LYS A 104 48.62 -18.95 -11.48
C LYS A 104 48.39 -18.26 -10.12
N THR A 105 49.45 -18.02 -9.36
CA THR A 105 49.36 -17.31 -8.07
C THR A 105 48.98 -15.84 -8.24
N LEU A 106 49.59 -15.13 -9.18
CA LEU A 106 49.27 -13.73 -9.44
C LEU A 106 47.84 -13.54 -9.97
N GLU A 107 47.35 -14.47 -10.79
CA GLU A 107 45.96 -14.47 -11.24
C GLU A 107 44.99 -14.71 -10.08
N PHE A 108 45.29 -15.70 -9.22
CA PHE A 108 44.50 -15.94 -8.01
C PHE A 108 44.44 -14.70 -7.11
N LEU A 109 45.59 -14.04 -6.87
CA LEU A 109 45.66 -12.83 -6.04
C LEU A 109 44.94 -11.65 -6.69
N ARG A 110 45.05 -11.46 -8.01
CA ARG A 110 44.32 -10.40 -8.73
C ARG A 110 42.81 -10.56 -8.58
N ASN A 111 42.32 -11.78 -8.74
CA ASN A 111 40.89 -12.10 -8.60
C ASN A 111 40.44 -11.95 -7.14
N LYS A 112 41.24 -12.41 -6.17
CA LYS A 112 40.90 -12.35 -4.73
C LYS A 112 40.90 -10.92 -4.18
N LEU A 113 41.83 -10.07 -4.62
CA LEU A 113 41.98 -8.70 -4.16
C LEU A 113 41.18 -7.68 -4.99
N GLY A 114 40.55 -8.12 -6.08
CA GLY A 114 39.81 -7.22 -6.97
C GLY A 114 40.69 -6.15 -7.63
N VAL A 115 41.97 -6.48 -7.89
CA VAL A 115 42.92 -5.51 -8.46
C VAL A 115 42.57 -5.27 -9.92
N ASN A 116 41.94 -4.12 -10.18
CA ASN A 116 41.64 -3.64 -11.52
C ASN A 116 42.64 -2.54 -11.91
N PHE A 117 43.34 -2.76 -13.03
CA PHE A 117 44.25 -1.77 -13.63
C PHE A 117 43.56 -0.96 -14.75
N GLY A 118 42.23 -0.85 -14.74
CA GLY A 118 41.45 0.00 -15.64
C GLY A 118 41.65 1.51 -15.47
N HIS A 119 42.73 1.92 -14.80
CA HIS A 119 43.12 3.32 -14.72
C HIS A 119 43.59 3.75 -16.11
N GLN A 120 42.76 4.54 -16.78
CA GLN A 120 43.10 5.16 -18.04
C GLN A 120 44.10 6.29 -17.77
N LYS A 121 45.09 6.45 -18.64
CA LYS A 121 46.05 7.55 -18.55
C LYS A 121 45.29 8.88 -18.59
N GLU A 122 45.40 9.70 -17.54
CA GLU A 122 44.90 11.07 -17.57
C GLU A 122 45.78 11.90 -18.52
N GLU A 123 45.27 12.19 -19.71
CA GLU A 123 45.91 13.12 -20.65
C GLU A 123 45.62 14.56 -20.21
N LEU A 124 46.52 15.11 -19.40
CA LEU A 124 46.47 16.51 -18.97
C LEU A 124 46.63 17.42 -20.21
N GLY A 125 45.55 18.11 -20.59
CA GLY A 125 45.53 19.08 -21.69
C GLY A 125 44.54 18.80 -22.82
N VAL A 126 43.79 17.69 -22.77
CA VAL A 126 42.69 17.44 -23.70
C VAL A 126 41.46 18.22 -23.24
N GLU A 127 40.93 19.10 -24.09
CA GLU A 127 39.63 19.74 -23.82
C GLU A 127 38.56 18.65 -23.72
N PRO A 128 37.81 18.59 -22.60
CA PRO A 128 36.80 17.55 -22.42
C PRO A 128 35.72 17.70 -23.49
N ASN A 129 35.58 16.68 -24.36
CA ASN A 129 34.49 16.57 -25.33
C ASN A 129 33.19 16.10 -24.64
N LEU A 130 32.79 16.82 -23.60
CA LEU A 130 31.55 16.60 -22.88
C LEU A 130 30.52 17.66 -23.30
N PRO A 131 29.23 17.30 -23.43
CA PRO A 131 28.19 18.27 -23.70
C PRO A 131 28.17 19.35 -22.61
N THR A 132 28.38 20.61 -23.00
CA THR A 132 28.32 21.77 -22.09
C THR A 132 26.91 22.33 -21.93
N LYS A 133 25.93 21.81 -22.68
CA LYS A 133 24.52 22.21 -22.64
C LYS A 133 23.64 20.97 -22.72
N LEU A 134 22.59 20.96 -21.89
CA LEU A 134 21.52 19.97 -21.97
C LEU A 134 20.58 20.34 -23.13
N ASP A 135 20.27 19.38 -24.01
CA ASP A 135 19.26 19.57 -25.05
C ASP A 135 17.88 19.82 -24.39
N PRO A 136 17.26 21.00 -24.59
CA PRO A 136 15.96 21.32 -24.01
C PRO A 136 14.86 20.32 -24.40
N ASN A 137 15.01 19.62 -25.53
CA ASN A 137 14.05 18.61 -25.96
C ASN A 137 13.94 17.45 -24.97
N TRP A 138 15.02 17.12 -24.24
CA TRP A 138 15.02 16.00 -23.30
C TRP A 138 14.23 16.29 -22.02
N ILE A 139 14.05 17.57 -21.70
CA ILE A 139 13.29 18.05 -20.54
C ILE A 139 11.96 18.70 -20.93
N SER A 140 11.56 18.58 -22.20
CA SER A 140 10.30 19.13 -22.67
C SER A 140 9.12 18.32 -22.12
N ARG A 141 8.01 19.01 -21.83
CA ARG A 141 6.76 18.34 -21.39
C ARG A 141 6.28 17.30 -22.39
N ALA A 142 6.42 17.56 -23.69
CA ALA A 142 6.00 16.63 -24.73
C ALA A 142 6.78 15.31 -24.65
N THR A 143 8.10 15.38 -24.47
CA THR A 143 8.96 14.20 -24.33
C THR A 143 8.61 13.41 -23.07
N TRP A 144 8.47 14.08 -21.92
CA TRP A 144 8.08 13.42 -20.67
C TRP A 144 6.68 12.84 -20.72
N MET A 145 5.74 13.50 -21.39
CA MET A 145 4.39 12.99 -21.58
C MET A 145 4.41 11.70 -22.41
N GLN A 146 5.17 11.64 -23.51
CA GLN A 146 5.30 10.41 -24.29
C GLN A 146 5.94 9.26 -23.51
N GLN A 147 6.91 9.56 -22.64
CA GLN A 147 7.51 8.58 -21.74
C GLN A 147 6.54 8.10 -20.67
N ALA A 148 5.80 9.01 -20.02
CA ALA A 148 4.81 8.68 -19.01
C ALA A 148 3.67 7.84 -19.58
N LEU A 149 3.24 8.13 -20.81
CA LEU A 149 2.22 7.39 -21.55
C LEU A 149 2.72 6.04 -22.11
N GLN A 150 3.95 5.61 -21.84
CA GLN A 150 4.36 4.21 -22.07
C GLN A 150 3.70 3.27 -21.06
N GLN A 151 3.37 3.76 -19.87
CA GLN A 151 2.60 3.01 -18.89
C GLN A 151 1.13 2.90 -19.33
N PRO A 152 0.45 1.77 -19.09
CA PRO A 152 -0.96 1.62 -19.48
C PRO A 152 -1.87 2.61 -18.73
N ASN A 153 -1.49 3.03 -17.53
CA ASN A 153 -2.25 3.92 -16.66
C ASN A 153 -1.54 5.28 -16.47
N THR A 154 -1.99 6.10 -15.52
CA THR A 154 -1.39 7.42 -15.24
C THR A 154 -0.29 7.39 -14.17
N GLU A 155 0.28 6.22 -13.80
CA GLU A 155 1.37 6.12 -12.81
C GLU A 155 2.64 6.87 -13.21
N GLY A 156 2.90 7.00 -14.52
CA GLY A 156 4.02 7.81 -15.03
C GLY A 156 3.88 9.31 -14.74
N PHE A 157 2.72 9.76 -14.25
CA PHE A 157 2.46 11.15 -13.87
C PHE A 157 2.47 11.35 -12.36
N THR A 158 3.15 12.40 -11.93
CA THR A 158 3.08 12.92 -10.56
C THR A 158 1.82 13.76 -10.36
N ASP A 159 1.41 13.98 -9.11
CA ASP A 159 0.17 14.68 -8.80
C ASP A 159 0.17 16.15 -9.28
N ALA A 160 1.36 16.75 -9.45
CA ALA A 160 1.53 18.08 -10.03
C ALA A 160 1.10 18.15 -11.51
N ALA A 161 1.02 17.01 -12.20
CA ALA A 161 0.53 16.97 -13.57
C ALA A 161 -1.00 17.12 -13.64
N PHE A 162 -1.74 16.84 -12.57
CA PHE A 162 -3.20 16.71 -12.61
C PHE A 162 -3.91 18.00 -13.00
N ASP A 163 -3.37 19.17 -12.65
CA ASP A 163 -3.97 20.47 -12.97
C ASP A 163 -4.19 20.69 -14.48
N TRP A 164 -3.32 20.13 -15.32
CA TRP A 164 -3.47 20.19 -16.77
C TRP A 164 -3.89 18.84 -17.38
N LEU A 165 -3.49 17.71 -16.79
CA LEU A 165 -3.79 16.37 -17.30
C LEU A 165 -5.29 16.06 -17.35
N VAL A 166 -6.09 16.67 -16.45
CA VAL A 166 -7.57 16.55 -16.47
C VAL A 166 -8.21 17.09 -17.75
N ASN A 167 -7.53 17.97 -18.48
CA ASN A 167 -8.00 18.57 -19.73
C ASN A 167 -7.44 17.87 -20.97
N GLU A 168 -6.49 16.94 -20.80
CA GLU A 168 -5.90 16.19 -21.89
C GLU A 168 -6.81 15.05 -22.36
N LYS A 169 -6.66 14.66 -23.62
CA LYS A 169 -7.43 13.57 -24.20
C LYS A 169 -6.83 12.22 -23.76
N LEU A 170 -7.37 11.67 -22.68
CA LEU A 170 -7.04 10.34 -22.19
C LEU A 170 -8.02 9.27 -22.71
N ASP A 171 -7.52 8.06 -22.93
CA ASP A 171 -8.36 6.88 -23.12
C ASP A 171 -9.15 6.55 -21.84
N GLY A 172 -10.11 5.62 -21.96
CA GLY A 172 -11.05 5.30 -20.88
C GLY A 172 -10.38 4.77 -19.61
N ASP A 173 -9.39 3.88 -19.75
CA ASP A 173 -8.72 3.28 -18.60
C ASP A 173 -7.79 4.29 -17.90
N ARG A 174 -7.07 5.11 -18.68
CA ARG A 174 -6.26 6.20 -18.12
C ARG A 174 -7.11 7.27 -17.45
N ARG A 175 -8.26 7.64 -18.03
CA ARG A 175 -9.22 8.55 -17.42
C ARG A 175 -9.68 8.03 -16.06
N ARG A 176 -10.08 6.76 -15.98
CA ARG A 176 -10.49 6.11 -14.73
C ARG A 176 -9.39 6.12 -13.68
N HIS A 177 -8.17 5.79 -14.10
CA HIS A 177 -7.02 5.81 -13.21
C HIS A 177 -6.65 7.23 -12.75
N LEU A 178 -6.85 8.25 -13.60
CA LEU A 178 -6.71 9.63 -13.17
C LEU A 178 -7.75 9.99 -12.11
N ILE A 179 -9.04 9.73 -12.38
CA ILE A 179 -10.15 10.05 -11.45
C ILE A 179 -9.95 9.36 -10.10
N SER A 180 -9.45 8.11 -10.07
CA SER A 180 -9.20 7.40 -8.82
C SER A 180 -8.11 8.05 -7.95
N ARG A 181 -7.16 8.76 -8.58
CA ARG A 181 -6.06 9.47 -7.90
C ARG A 181 -6.42 10.90 -7.48
N LEU A 182 -7.50 11.48 -8.00
CA LEU A 182 -7.87 12.86 -7.67
C LEU A 182 -8.35 12.96 -6.21
N ALA A 183 -7.70 13.86 -5.46
CA ALA A 183 -7.99 14.12 -4.05
C ALA A 183 -8.57 15.52 -3.77
N ARG A 184 -8.69 16.37 -4.79
CA ARG A 184 -9.19 17.75 -4.66
C ARG A 184 -10.24 18.05 -5.73
N PRO A 185 -11.30 18.81 -5.42
CA PRO A 185 -12.35 19.12 -6.39
C PRO A 185 -12.07 20.36 -7.25
N ASP A 186 -10.97 21.08 -7.03
CA ASP A 186 -10.64 22.38 -7.63
C ASP A 186 -10.09 22.31 -9.07
N TYR A 187 -10.10 21.14 -9.71
CA TYR A 187 -9.61 20.96 -11.07
C TYR A 187 -10.58 21.54 -12.13
N ALA A 188 -10.06 22.39 -13.01
CA ALA A 188 -10.79 22.90 -14.16
C ALA A 188 -11.11 21.75 -15.13
N GLY A 189 -12.39 21.50 -15.39
CA GLY A 189 -12.84 20.41 -16.27
C GLY A 189 -13.19 19.09 -15.54
N LEU A 190 -13.14 19.05 -14.20
CA LEU A 190 -13.43 17.84 -13.43
C LEU A 190 -14.83 17.25 -13.69
N THR A 191 -15.85 18.10 -13.79
CA THR A 191 -17.23 17.65 -14.06
C THR A 191 -17.33 16.95 -15.40
N LYS A 192 -16.71 17.51 -16.44
CA LYS A 192 -16.61 16.91 -17.76
C LYS A 192 -15.87 15.56 -17.71
N LEU A 193 -14.73 15.51 -17.01
CA LEU A 193 -13.95 14.27 -16.85
C LEU A 193 -14.78 13.13 -16.23
N ILE A 194 -15.59 13.45 -15.21
CA ILE A 194 -16.49 12.48 -14.56
C ILE A 194 -17.65 12.08 -15.48
N LEU A 195 -18.24 13.03 -16.22
CA LEU A 195 -19.31 12.73 -17.19
C LEU A 195 -18.81 11.79 -18.29
N ASP A 196 -17.60 12.04 -18.79
CA ASP A 196 -16.95 11.22 -19.80
C ASP A 196 -16.62 9.81 -19.27
N ASP A 197 -16.42 9.64 -17.96
CA ASP A 197 -16.22 8.33 -17.32
C ASP A 197 -17.49 7.48 -17.25
N PHE A 198 -18.66 8.08 -17.06
CA PHE A 198 -19.92 7.33 -16.93
C PHE A 198 -20.26 6.48 -18.15
N GLY A 199 -19.71 6.82 -19.33
CA GLY A 199 -19.87 6.03 -20.55
C GLY A 199 -18.98 4.80 -20.65
N HIS A 200 -18.05 4.59 -19.71
CA HIS A 200 -17.09 3.48 -19.76
C HIS A 200 -17.74 2.13 -19.36
N PRO A 201 -17.45 1.00 -20.03
CA PRO A 201 -18.02 -0.30 -19.69
C PRO A 201 -17.77 -0.75 -18.25
N ASN A 202 -16.63 -0.34 -17.68
CA ASN A 202 -16.23 -0.65 -16.30
C ASN A 202 -16.57 0.47 -15.31
N SER A 203 -17.43 1.42 -15.68
CA SER A 203 -17.89 2.47 -14.77
C SER A 203 -18.94 1.90 -13.81
N GLY A 204 -18.67 2.01 -12.52
CA GLY A 204 -19.64 1.75 -11.45
C GLY A 204 -20.57 2.94 -11.18
N GLY A 205 -20.43 4.02 -11.96
CA GLY A 205 -21.19 5.25 -11.79
C GLY A 205 -20.77 6.10 -10.59
N PHE A 206 -21.65 7.01 -10.19
CA PHE A 206 -21.39 7.93 -9.10
C PHE A 206 -21.24 7.19 -7.76
N GLY A 207 -20.20 7.52 -7.01
CA GLY A 207 -19.80 6.85 -5.76
C GLY A 207 -18.61 5.89 -5.89
N GLN A 208 -18.18 5.49 -7.09
CA GLN A 208 -17.04 4.59 -7.27
C GLN A 208 -15.71 5.19 -6.79
N PHE A 209 -15.46 6.46 -7.11
CA PHE A 209 -14.20 7.15 -6.79
C PHE A 209 -14.34 8.11 -5.62
N ASN A 210 -13.25 8.26 -4.86
CA ASN A 210 -13.13 9.17 -3.73
C ASN A 210 -13.51 10.61 -4.11
N ILE A 211 -13.17 11.06 -5.31
CA ILE A 211 -13.42 12.44 -5.72
C ILE A 211 -14.92 12.78 -5.74
N HIS A 212 -15.80 11.82 -5.96
CA HIS A 212 -17.26 12.02 -6.04
C HIS A 212 -17.84 12.61 -4.73
N ARG A 213 -17.31 12.22 -3.56
CA ARG A 213 -17.74 12.74 -2.25
C ARG A 213 -17.14 14.12 -1.92
N LEU A 214 -16.11 14.54 -2.65
CA LEU A 214 -15.41 15.81 -2.43
C LEU A 214 -15.94 16.95 -3.29
N LEU A 215 -16.72 16.65 -4.34
CA LEU A 215 -17.29 17.63 -5.26
C LEU A 215 -18.05 18.74 -4.55
N THR A 216 -17.96 19.96 -5.07
CA THR A 216 -18.69 21.12 -4.56
C THR A 216 -20.18 21.05 -4.93
N GLN A 217 -21.04 21.81 -4.25
CA GLN A 217 -22.47 21.88 -4.58
C GLN A 217 -22.69 22.28 -6.05
N ALA A 218 -21.95 23.28 -6.54
CA ALA A 218 -22.05 23.73 -7.92
C ALA A 218 -21.71 22.63 -8.94
N GLN A 219 -20.68 21.82 -8.63
CA GLN A 219 -20.28 20.68 -9.46
C GLN A 219 -21.33 19.55 -9.42
N LEU A 220 -21.90 19.25 -8.25
CA LEU A 220 -22.98 18.27 -8.11
C LEU A 220 -24.22 18.69 -8.91
N ASP A 221 -24.57 19.97 -8.87
CA ASP A 221 -25.70 20.53 -9.64
C ASP A 221 -25.43 20.49 -11.16
N GLU A 222 -24.19 20.73 -11.59
CA GLU A 222 -23.78 20.61 -12.98
C GLU A 222 -23.88 19.16 -13.49
N LEU A 223 -23.41 18.20 -12.70
CA LEU A 223 -23.54 16.78 -13.01
C LEU A 223 -25.01 16.36 -13.09
N LEU A 224 -25.86 16.83 -12.17
CA LEU A 224 -27.29 16.54 -12.18
C LEU A 224 -27.98 17.12 -13.42
N LYS A 225 -27.62 18.34 -13.84
CA LYS A 225 -28.15 18.95 -15.08
C LYS A 225 -27.78 18.13 -16.31
N ALA A 226 -26.55 17.62 -16.38
CA ALA A 226 -26.09 16.80 -17.50
C ALA A 226 -26.67 15.38 -17.48
N LYS A 227 -26.84 14.77 -16.29
CA LYS A 227 -27.39 13.42 -16.12
C LYS A 227 -28.47 13.41 -15.02
N PRO A 228 -29.74 13.69 -15.36
CA PRO A 228 -30.84 13.77 -14.39
C PRO A 228 -31.08 12.48 -13.60
N GLU A 229 -30.68 11.33 -14.14
CA GLU A 229 -30.79 10.02 -13.49
C GLU A 229 -29.99 9.92 -12.18
N LEU A 230 -28.99 10.79 -11.97
CA LEU A 230 -28.18 10.83 -10.74
C LEU A 230 -29.01 11.09 -9.49
N ILE A 231 -30.19 11.69 -9.61
CA ILE A 231 -31.11 11.92 -8.48
C ILE A 231 -31.55 10.60 -7.81
N ASN A 232 -31.48 9.48 -8.52
CA ASN A 232 -31.80 8.15 -8.00
C ASN A 232 -30.60 7.47 -7.31
N ASN A 233 -29.38 7.98 -7.51
CA ASN A 233 -28.17 7.38 -6.96
C ASN A 233 -27.99 7.80 -5.49
N HIS A 234 -27.93 6.81 -4.59
CA HIS A 234 -27.79 7.05 -3.15
C HIS A 234 -26.52 7.81 -2.79
N HIS A 235 -25.37 7.49 -3.40
CA HIS A 235 -24.10 8.18 -3.12
C HIS A 235 -24.14 9.66 -3.53
N TRP A 236 -24.82 9.99 -4.63
CA TRP A 236 -25.00 11.38 -5.04
C TRP A 236 -25.88 12.16 -4.05
N VAL A 237 -26.97 11.53 -3.56
CA VAL A 237 -27.83 12.11 -2.53
C VAL A 237 -27.04 12.37 -1.25
N VAL A 238 -26.28 11.39 -0.76
CA VAL A 238 -25.44 11.55 0.44
C VAL A 238 -24.39 12.64 0.26
N ALA A 239 -23.69 12.67 -0.87
CA ALA A 239 -22.70 13.72 -1.16
C ALA A 239 -23.34 15.12 -1.14
N SER A 240 -24.53 15.27 -1.72
CA SER A 240 -25.28 16.53 -1.71
C SER A 240 -25.74 16.93 -0.30
N LEU A 241 -26.24 15.97 0.50
CA LEU A 241 -26.67 16.22 1.88
C LEU A 241 -25.54 16.71 2.77
N ILE A 242 -24.34 16.17 2.62
CA ILE A 242 -23.15 16.62 3.36
C ILE A 242 -22.86 18.09 3.05
N LYS A 243 -23.02 18.54 1.80
CA LYS A 243 -22.78 19.95 1.41
C LYS A 243 -23.84 20.93 1.91
N LEU A 244 -25.02 20.42 2.30
CA LEU A 244 -26.10 21.23 2.87
C LEU A 244 -25.99 21.40 4.39
N GLN A 245 -25.07 20.68 5.05
CA GLN A 245 -24.87 20.82 6.49
C GLN A 245 -24.41 22.24 6.86
N PRO A 246 -24.80 22.75 8.03
CA PRO A 246 -24.28 24.01 8.54
C PRO A 246 -22.76 23.98 8.67
N GLY A 247 -22.13 25.14 8.55
CA GLY A 247 -20.68 25.25 8.68
C GLY A 247 -20.21 24.91 10.10
N PRO A 248 -18.91 24.60 10.28
CA PRO A 248 -18.35 24.26 11.59
C PRO A 248 -18.44 25.41 12.61
N ASP A 249 -18.54 26.65 12.13
CA ASP A 249 -18.59 27.86 12.97
C ASP A 249 -20.03 28.23 13.39
N GLU A 250 -21.05 27.51 12.92
CA GLU A 250 -22.47 27.79 13.20
C GLU A 250 -23.00 26.79 14.25
N ASP A 251 -23.33 27.27 15.46
CA ASP A 251 -23.97 26.44 16.51
C ASP A 251 -25.47 26.25 16.24
N TRP A 252 -25.76 25.54 15.16
CA TRP A 252 -27.13 25.29 14.72
C TRP A 252 -27.92 24.39 15.67
N GLN A 253 -27.28 23.66 16.58
CA GLN A 253 -27.98 22.77 17.52
C GLN A 253 -28.67 23.54 18.64
N HIS A 254 -28.10 24.69 19.04
CA HIS A 254 -28.64 25.52 20.10
C HIS A 254 -29.30 26.81 19.57
N ASP A 255 -29.00 27.23 18.33
CA ASP A 255 -29.70 28.34 17.69
C ASP A 255 -30.89 27.88 16.83
N SER A 256 -32.10 28.17 17.31
CA SER A 256 -33.36 27.91 16.61
C SER A 256 -33.45 28.55 15.21
N LYS A 257 -32.80 29.70 14.97
CA LYS A 257 -32.82 30.39 13.68
C LYS A 257 -31.90 29.68 12.68
N ALA A 258 -30.69 29.31 13.10
CA ALA A 258 -29.77 28.50 12.31
C ALA A 258 -30.36 27.12 11.99
N MET A 259 -30.95 26.42 12.97
CA MET A 259 -31.65 25.14 12.76
C MET A 259 -32.80 25.29 11.75
N THR A 260 -33.57 26.37 11.85
CA THR A 260 -34.65 26.67 10.89
C THR A 260 -34.10 26.82 9.47
N ALA A 261 -33.07 27.65 9.29
CA ALA A 261 -32.45 27.88 7.99
C ALA A 261 -31.85 26.60 7.39
N TYR A 262 -31.24 25.76 8.22
CA TYR A 262 -30.73 24.45 7.82
C TYR A 262 -31.86 23.53 7.32
N LEU A 263 -32.91 23.33 8.12
CA LEU A 263 -34.02 22.45 7.75
C LEU A 263 -34.80 22.97 6.53
N ASP A 264 -34.91 24.28 6.35
CA ASP A 264 -35.53 24.87 5.16
C ASP A 264 -34.69 24.62 3.89
N ARG A 265 -33.35 24.76 3.97
CA ARG A 265 -32.43 24.35 2.88
C ARG A 265 -32.53 22.86 2.57
N LEU A 266 -32.55 22.03 3.62
CA LEU A 266 -32.66 20.58 3.51
C LEU A 266 -33.98 20.18 2.83
N TRP A 267 -35.10 20.77 3.24
CA TRP A 267 -36.40 20.51 2.64
C TRP A 267 -36.48 20.95 1.17
N ALA A 268 -35.91 22.10 0.82
CA ALA A 268 -35.86 22.58 -0.56
C ALA A 268 -35.12 21.61 -1.51
N PHE A 269 -34.13 20.87 -0.99
CA PHE A 269 -33.45 19.79 -1.70
C PHE A 269 -34.26 18.48 -1.69
N VAL A 270 -34.60 17.99 -0.51
CA VAL A 270 -35.18 16.66 -0.28
C VAL A 270 -36.58 16.52 -0.87
N SER A 271 -37.36 17.61 -0.94
CA SER A 271 -38.70 17.61 -1.58
C SER A 271 -38.68 17.21 -3.06
N LYS A 272 -37.57 17.46 -3.76
CA LYS A 272 -37.38 17.16 -5.20
C LYS A 272 -36.93 15.72 -5.45
N LEU A 273 -36.51 14.99 -4.42
CA LEU A 273 -35.99 13.63 -4.55
C LEU A 273 -37.09 12.63 -4.94
N PRO A 274 -36.74 11.48 -5.55
CA PRO A 274 -37.71 10.43 -5.87
C PRO A 274 -38.32 9.80 -4.60
N PRO A 275 -39.44 9.06 -4.73
CA PRO A 275 -40.06 8.34 -3.62
C PRO A 275 -39.14 7.36 -2.89
N ALA A 276 -38.09 6.85 -3.55
CA ALA A 276 -37.08 6.00 -2.91
C ALA A 276 -36.40 6.68 -1.70
N GLN A 277 -36.39 8.01 -1.64
CA GLN A 277 -35.83 8.80 -0.53
C GLN A 277 -36.90 9.29 0.46
N ASN A 278 -38.06 8.62 0.52
CA ASN A 278 -39.17 8.99 1.41
C ASN A 278 -38.78 9.01 2.90
N ALA A 279 -37.84 8.16 3.32
CA ALA A 279 -37.30 8.18 4.69
C ALA A 279 -36.68 9.55 5.04
N ILE A 280 -35.83 10.09 4.15
CA ILE A 280 -35.16 11.39 4.33
C ILE A 280 -36.18 12.54 4.34
N LYS A 281 -37.19 12.46 3.44
CA LYS A 281 -38.32 13.42 3.42
C LYS A 281 -39.05 13.44 4.75
N ALA A 282 -39.38 12.26 5.29
CA ALA A 282 -40.12 12.14 6.52
C ALA A 282 -39.33 12.64 7.73
N GLN A 283 -38.03 12.32 7.82
CA GLN A 283 -37.18 12.82 8.90
C GLN A 283 -37.02 14.34 8.85
N THR A 284 -36.77 14.91 7.67
CA THR A 284 -36.65 16.36 7.50
C THR A 284 -37.92 17.09 7.96
N LEU A 285 -39.09 16.63 7.53
CA LEU A 285 -40.38 17.19 7.94
C LEU A 285 -40.65 17.01 9.44
N TYR A 286 -40.33 15.84 9.99
CA TYR A 286 -40.48 15.56 11.41
C TYR A 286 -39.68 16.55 12.26
N HIS A 287 -38.39 16.73 11.96
CA HIS A 287 -37.54 17.67 12.69
C HIS A 287 -38.01 19.12 12.53
N ARG A 288 -38.50 19.50 11.34
CA ARG A 288 -39.04 20.84 11.11
C ARG A 288 -40.31 21.10 11.92
N LEU A 289 -41.27 20.17 11.89
CA LEU A 289 -42.51 20.26 12.66
C LEU A 289 -42.25 20.27 14.17
N TRP A 290 -41.27 19.50 14.63
CA TRP A 290 -40.85 19.50 16.03
C TRP A 290 -40.32 20.87 16.45
N LEU A 291 -39.45 21.47 15.63
CA LEU A 291 -38.93 22.81 15.86
C LEU A 291 -40.05 23.87 15.83
N ASP A 292 -40.94 23.82 14.85
CA ASP A 292 -42.05 24.77 14.74
C ASP A 292 -42.94 24.74 15.98
N ARG A 293 -43.27 23.54 16.47
CA ARG A 293 -44.02 23.35 17.71
C ARG A 293 -43.32 24.01 18.89
N SER A 294 -42.00 23.86 19.02
CA SER A 294 -41.22 24.49 20.10
C SER A 294 -41.22 26.02 20.02
N LEU A 295 -41.34 26.57 18.80
CA LEU A 295 -41.45 28.00 18.53
C LEU A 295 -42.90 28.52 18.55
N GLY A 296 -43.88 27.68 18.88
CA GLY A 296 -45.31 28.04 18.86
C GLY A 296 -45.89 28.28 17.46
N LYS A 297 -45.20 27.85 16.39
CA LYS A 297 -45.66 27.95 15.01
C LYS A 297 -46.27 26.62 14.59
N LEU A 298 -47.46 26.63 14.00
CA LEU A 298 -48.11 25.43 13.49
C LEU A 298 -48.45 25.64 12.01
N ASP A 299 -47.65 25.03 11.15
CA ASP A 299 -47.83 25.07 9.71
C ASP A 299 -48.67 23.88 9.25
N LYS A 300 -49.91 24.16 8.84
CA LYS A 300 -50.87 23.15 8.41
C LYS A 300 -50.39 22.39 7.18
N ASP A 301 -49.84 23.10 6.20
CA ASP A 301 -49.45 22.50 4.91
C ASP A 301 -48.25 21.57 5.08
N ARG A 302 -47.27 21.97 5.91
CA ARG A 302 -46.15 21.12 6.31
C ARG A 302 -46.60 19.87 7.05
N PHE A 303 -47.57 20.00 7.96
CA PHE A 303 -48.12 18.86 8.68
C PHE A 303 -48.85 17.88 7.75
N LEU A 304 -49.66 18.38 6.81
CA LEU A 304 -50.32 17.55 5.82
C LEU A 304 -49.31 16.84 4.90
N ALA A 305 -48.25 17.53 4.46
CA ALA A 305 -47.19 16.92 3.66
C ALA A 305 -46.50 15.76 4.41
N TYR A 306 -46.28 15.90 5.72
CA TYR A 306 -45.72 14.83 6.55
C TYR A 306 -46.66 13.63 6.68
N LEU A 307 -47.97 13.86 6.82
CA LEU A 307 -48.97 12.79 6.89
C LEU A 307 -49.17 12.05 5.57
N GLN A 308 -48.92 12.69 4.44
CA GLN A 308 -49.01 12.07 3.10
C GLN A 308 -47.92 11.03 2.83
N LEU A 309 -46.82 11.05 3.60
CA LEU A 309 -45.72 10.10 3.40
C LEU A 309 -46.10 8.69 3.91
N PRO A 310 -45.79 7.63 3.13
CA PRO A 310 -46.27 6.27 3.40
C PRO A 310 -45.45 5.59 4.51
N ARG A 311 -45.69 5.95 5.77
CA ARG A 311 -44.94 5.43 6.92
C ARG A 311 -45.39 4.00 7.33
N PRO A 312 -44.51 3.16 7.89
CA PRO A 312 -44.87 1.80 8.33
C PRO A 312 -45.53 1.80 9.72
N VAL A 313 -46.58 2.60 9.94
CA VAL A 313 -47.25 2.75 11.26
C VAL A 313 -48.71 2.30 11.23
N GLY A 314 -49.21 1.76 12.34
CA GLY A 314 -50.54 1.14 12.45
C GLY A 314 -51.72 2.11 12.47
N TYR A 315 -51.48 3.40 12.69
CA TYR A 315 -52.52 4.44 12.77
C TYR A 315 -52.77 5.17 11.45
N LEU A 316 -52.10 4.78 10.35
CA LEU A 316 -52.40 5.34 9.03
C LEU A 316 -53.74 4.83 8.51
N SER A 317 -54.35 5.60 7.61
CA SER A 317 -55.59 5.21 6.96
C SER A 317 -55.44 3.85 6.26
N LYS A 318 -56.50 3.05 6.26
CA LYS A 318 -56.54 1.74 5.60
C LYS A 318 -56.09 1.83 4.13
N VAL A 319 -56.53 2.88 3.43
CA VAL A 319 -56.14 3.17 2.03
C VAL A 319 -54.63 3.32 1.89
N MET A 320 -53.97 4.08 2.77
CA MET A 320 -52.52 4.25 2.72
C MET A 320 -51.78 2.98 3.16
N ALA A 321 -52.33 2.25 4.13
CA ALA A 321 -51.79 0.99 4.60
C ALA A 321 -51.71 -0.07 3.48
N GLU A 322 -52.71 -0.09 2.58
CA GLU A 322 -52.83 -1.03 1.46
C GLU A 322 -52.13 -0.53 0.17
N SER A 323 -51.75 0.75 0.12
CA SER A 323 -51.18 1.40 -1.07
C SER A 323 -49.86 0.78 -1.56
N LEU A 324 -49.65 0.77 -2.88
CA LEU A 324 -48.39 0.34 -3.50
C LEU A 324 -47.21 1.22 -3.09
N ALA A 325 -47.45 2.53 -2.89
CA ALA A 325 -46.41 3.47 -2.46
C ALA A 325 -45.78 3.06 -1.11
N ARG A 326 -46.59 2.57 -0.16
CA ARG A 326 -46.10 2.05 1.12
C ARG A 326 -45.38 0.72 0.98
N LYS A 327 -45.83 -0.15 0.07
CA LYS A 327 -45.20 -1.47 -0.16
C LYS A 327 -43.85 -1.35 -0.86
N GLN A 328 -43.70 -0.39 -1.77
CA GLN A 328 -42.47 -0.22 -2.56
C GLN A 328 -41.47 0.73 -1.91
N PHE A 329 -41.93 1.85 -1.36
CA PHE A 329 -41.07 2.92 -0.85
C PHE A 329 -41.55 3.46 0.51
N PRO A 330 -41.53 2.64 1.57
CA PRO A 330 -41.96 3.06 2.89
C PRO A 330 -41.06 4.18 3.45
N ALA A 331 -41.69 5.15 4.09
CA ALA A 331 -41.00 6.20 4.84
C ALA A 331 -40.62 5.69 6.24
N ASP A 332 -39.59 4.85 6.33
CA ASP A 332 -39.11 4.33 7.61
C ASP A 332 -38.25 5.37 8.35
N LEU A 333 -38.69 5.74 9.55
CA LEU A 333 -38.01 6.72 10.41
C LEU A 333 -36.94 6.08 11.31
N SER A 334 -36.89 4.75 11.39
CA SER A 334 -35.90 4.03 12.20
C SER A 334 -34.51 3.95 11.55
N VAL A 335 -34.42 4.26 10.25
CA VAL A 335 -33.17 4.29 9.51
C VAL A 335 -32.33 5.48 9.99
N ASP A 336 -31.14 5.23 10.52
CA ASP A 336 -30.18 6.30 10.79
C ASP A 336 -29.65 6.85 9.46
N LEU A 337 -29.98 8.10 9.16
CA LEU A 337 -29.59 8.77 7.91
C LEU A 337 -28.42 9.74 8.12
N ARG A 338 -27.77 9.71 9.30
CA ARG A 338 -26.52 10.43 9.50
C ARG A 338 -25.44 9.80 8.61
N PRO A 339 -24.69 10.60 7.83
CA PRO A 339 -23.51 10.09 7.13
C PRO A 339 -22.52 9.58 8.19
N GLY A 340 -22.19 8.28 8.11
CA GLY A 340 -21.22 7.62 8.99
C GLY A 340 -19.78 8.00 8.72
#